data_AF-F3FUC3-F1
#
_entry.id   AF-F3FUC3-F1
#
_cell.length_a   1.000
_cell.length_b   1.000
_cell.length_c   1.000
_cell.angle_alpha   90.00
_cell.angle_beta   90.00
_cell.angle_gamma   90.00
#
_symmetry.space_group_name_H-M   'P 1'
#
loop_
_entity.id
_entity.type
_entity.pdbx_description
1 polymer ?
#
loop_
_entity_poly.entity_id
_entity_poly.type
_entity_poly.pdbx_seq_one_letter_code
_entity_poly.pdbx_strand_id
1 'polypeptide(L)' 'LSIDPDRLTAIRHERKPNSRYSSYAQCEFEVREVESLFRRENIAHINSTHFSVEEISAKVLVEKGVERRFK' A
#
# COMPACT_ATOMS: atom_id res chain seq x y z
N LEU A 1 3.35 -0.82 -4.30
CA LEU A 1 2.15 -1.04 -3.45
C LEU A 1 1.58 0.33 -3.08
N SER A 2 0.27 0.47 -2.95
CA SER A 2 -0.41 1.67 -2.41
C SER A 2 -1.40 1.29 -1.31
N ILE A 3 -1.95 2.28 -0.60
CA ILE A 3 -2.90 2.10 0.51
C ILE A 3 -3.81 3.31 0.59
N ASP A 4 -5.06 3.12 1.02
CA ASP A 4 -6.03 4.19 1.16
C ASP A 4 -5.63 5.14 2.29
N PRO A 5 -5.74 6.47 2.09
CA PRO A 5 -5.35 7.46 3.08
C PRO A 5 -6.03 7.28 4.44
N ASP A 6 -7.32 6.95 4.45
CA ASP A 6 -8.09 6.73 5.69
C ASP A 6 -7.52 5.55 6.48
N ARG A 7 -7.23 4.43 5.79
CA ARG A 7 -6.68 3.24 6.42
C ARG A 7 -5.27 3.50 6.95
N LEU A 8 -4.44 4.17 6.16
CA LEU A 8 -3.09 4.56 6.57
C LEU A 8 -3.14 5.47 7.81
N THR A 9 -4.05 6.44 7.82
CA THR A 9 -4.27 7.36 8.94
C THR A 9 -4.63 6.59 10.21
N ALA A 10 -5.59 5.67 10.15
CA ALA A 10 -6.00 4.86 11.30
C ALA A 10 -4.82 4.06 11.90
N ILE A 11 -4.07 3.34 11.05
CA ILE A 11 -2.90 2.57 11.48
C ILE A 11 -1.83 3.47 12.12
N ARG A 12 -1.56 4.63 11.51
CA ARG A 12 -0.55 5.57 12.03
C ARG A 12 -1.02 6.24 13.31
N HIS A 13 -2.32 6.47 13.47
CA HIS A 13 -2.91 7.02 14.68
C HIS A 13 -2.77 6.04 15.85
N GLU A 14 -2.97 4.74 15.64
CA GLU A 14 -2.70 3.71 16.66
C GLU A 14 -1.22 3.65 17.07
N ARG A 15 -0.30 3.86 16.12
CA ARG A 15 1.15 3.80 16.37
C ARG A 15 1.72 5.06 17.02
N LYS A 16 1.27 6.24 16.59
CA LYS A 16 1.76 7.54 17.06
C LYS A 16 0.68 8.62 16.86
N PRO A 17 -0.31 8.70 17.76
CA PRO A 17 -1.41 9.65 17.65
C PRO A 17 -0.93 11.10 17.80
N ASN A 18 -1.78 12.05 17.42
CA ASN A 18 -1.55 13.50 17.56
C ASN A 18 -0.26 14.01 16.89
N SER A 19 0.19 13.36 15.82
CA SER A 19 1.41 13.72 15.10
C SER A 19 1.10 14.06 13.65
N ARG A 20 1.97 14.85 13.01
CA ARG A 20 1.88 15.09 11.56
C ARG A 20 1.88 13.78 10.76
N TYR A 21 2.67 12.80 11.21
CA TYR A 21 2.78 11.48 10.61
C TYR A 21 1.42 10.75 10.52
N SER A 22 0.59 10.88 11.57
CA SER A 22 -0.74 10.27 11.65
C SER A 22 -1.87 11.19 11.20
N SER A 23 -1.58 12.35 10.62
CA SER A 23 -2.62 13.27 10.14
C SER A 23 -3.14 12.83 8.78
N TYR A 24 -4.46 12.99 8.56
CA TYR A 24 -5.10 12.65 7.30
C TYR A 24 -4.46 13.39 6.12
N ALA A 25 -4.26 14.71 6.24
CA ALA A 25 -3.65 15.52 5.19
C ALA A 25 -2.25 15.03 4.79
N GLN A 26 -1.44 14.59 5.76
CA GLN A 26 -0.12 14.02 5.46
C GLN A 26 -0.23 12.65 4.75
N CYS A 27 -1.13 11.78 5.22
CA CYS A 27 -1.34 10.46 4.62
C CYS A 27 -1.90 10.56 3.19
N GLU A 28 -2.89 11.44 2.98
CA GLU A 28 -3.47 11.72 1.67
C GLU A 28 -2.42 12.27 0.70
N PHE A 29 -1.64 13.26 1.13
CA PHE A 29 -0.56 13.81 0.33
C PHE A 29 0.44 12.72 -0.08
N GLU A 30 0.95 11.92 0.87
CA GLU A 30 1.92 10.86 0.58
C GLU A 30 1.38 9.82 -0.40
N VAL A 31 0.14 9.35 -0.20
CA VAL A 31 -0.49 8.37 -1.09
C VAL A 31 -0.66 8.94 -2.50
N ARG A 32 -1.17 10.17 -2.60
CA ARG A 32 -1.39 10.84 -3.89
C ARG A 32 -0.10 11.02 -4.69
N GLU A 33 0.99 11.43 -4.02
CA GLU A 33 2.28 11.61 -4.68
C GLU A 33 2.83 10.27 -5.20
N VAL A 34 2.73 9.20 -4.40
CA VAL A 34 3.15 7.85 -4.79
C VAL A 34 2.32 7.31 -5.97
N GLU A 35 1.00 7.47 -5.95
CA GLU A 35 0.14 7.03 -7.05
C GLU A 35 0.31 7.89 -8.30
N SER A 36 0.62 9.18 -8.16
CA SER A 36 1.01 10.02 -9.29
C SER A 36 2.31 9.52 -9.92
N LEU A 37 3.31 9.18 -9.10
CA LEU A 37 4.57 8.61 -9.56
C LEU A 37 4.35 7.29 -10.31
N PHE A 38 3.59 6.35 -9.75
CA PHE A 38 3.30 5.08 -10.43
C PHE A 38 2.61 5.28 -11.77
N ARG A 39 1.66 6.21 -11.87
CA ARG A 39 0.98 6.52 -13.14
C ARG A 39 1.92 7.15 -14.16
N ARG A 40 2.78 8.08 -13.76
CA ARG A 40 3.74 8.76 -14.65
C ARG A 40 4.77 7.77 -15.21
N GLU A 41 5.26 6.86 -14.38
CA GLU A 41 6.28 5.88 -14.75
C GLU A 41 5.69 4.57 -15.33
N ASN A 42 4.36 4.51 -15.51
CA ASN A 42 3.65 3.31 -15.97
C ASN A 42 3.99 2.04 -15.15
N ILE A 43 4.11 2.20 -13.83
CA ILE A 43 4.45 1.12 -12.89
C ILE A 43 3.16 0.48 -12.38
N ALA A 44 2.97 -0.80 -12.69
CA ALA A 44 1.92 -1.60 -12.09
C ALA A 44 2.10 -1.67 -10.55
N HIS A 45 1.01 -1.47 -9.82
CA HIS A 45 1.02 -1.52 -8.37
C HIS A 45 -0.26 -2.18 -7.85
N ILE A 46 -0.16 -2.75 -6.65
CA ILE A 46 -1.28 -3.34 -5.92
C ILE A 46 -1.68 -2.37 -4.80
N ASN A 47 -2.95 -1.99 -4.73
CA ASN A 47 -3.53 -1.36 -3.54
C ASN A 47 -3.76 -2.46 -2.49
N SER A 48 -3.17 -2.30 -1.30
CA SER A 48 -3.18 -3.30 -0.23
C SER A 48 -4.20 -3.05 0.88
N THR A 49 -5.10 -2.06 0.76
CA THR A 49 -5.98 -1.61 1.85
C THR A 49 -6.80 -2.72 2.50
N HIS A 50 -7.31 -3.64 1.68
CA HIS A 50 -8.20 -4.72 2.09
C HIS A 50 -7.58 -6.10 1.95
N PHE A 51 -6.29 -6.19 1.66
CA PHE A 51 -5.61 -7.46 1.48
C PHE A 51 -4.78 -7.81 2.71
N SER A 52 -4.83 -9.09 3.09
CA SER A 52 -3.90 -9.66 4.06
C SER A 52 -2.49 -9.75 3.46
N VAL A 53 -1.48 -9.98 4.32
CA VAL A 53 -0.09 -10.17 3.87
C VAL A 53 0.03 -11.40 2.96
N GLU A 54 -0.72 -12.47 3.26
CA GLU A 54 -0.79 -13.70 2.47
C GLU A 54 -1.41 -13.45 1.09
N GLU A 55 -2.46 -12.64 1.01
CA GLU A 55 -3.12 -12.29 -0.25
C GLU A 55 -2.24 -11.40 -1.14
N ILE A 56 -1.55 -10.42 -0.55
CA ILE A 56 -0.55 -9.60 -1.25
C ILE A 56 0.55 -10.50 -1.80
N SER A 57 1.06 -11.42 -0.97
CA SER A 57 2.11 -12.36 -1.38
C SER A 57 1.66 -13.24 -2.54
N ALA A 58 0.44 -13.79 -2.48
CA ALA A 58 -0.12 -14.58 -3.55
C ALA A 58 -0.26 -13.78 -4.86
N LYS A 59 -0.75 -12.53 -4.81
CA LYS A 59 -0.82 -11.66 -5.98
C LYS A 59 0.55 -11.38 -6.59
N VAL A 60 1.55 -11.07 -5.76
CA VAL A 60 2.92 -10.81 -6.24
C VAL A 60 3.50 -12.05 -6.93
N LEU A 61 3.32 -13.24 -6.36
CA LEU A 61 3.79 -14.49 -6.97
C LEU A 61 3.13 -14.74 -8.34
N VAL A 62 1.82 -14.50 -8.45
CA VAL A 62 1.07 -14.64 -9.70
C VAL A 62 1.55 -13.62 -10.74
N GLU A 63 1.68 -12.35 -10.38
CA GLU A 63 2.10 -11.27 -11.29
C GLU A 63 3.54 -11.47 -11.79
N LYS A 64 4.42 -12.03 -10.94
CA LYS A 64 5.83 -12.30 -11.30
C LYS A 64 6.04 -13.66 -11.97
N GLY A 65 4.99 -14.46 -12.17
CA GLY A 65 5.11 -15.79 -12.79
C GLY A 65 5.99 -16.74 -11.98
N VAL A 66 6.08 -16.55 -10.66
CA VAL A 66 6.89 -17.42 -9.81
C VAL A 66 6.11 -18.71 -9.57
N GLU A 67 6.56 -19.79 -10.21
CA GLU A 67 5.95 -21.11 -10.04
C GLU A 67 6.08 -21.59 -8.59
N ARG A 68 4.96 -21.99 -8.00
CA ARG A 68 4.93 -22.60 -6.68
C ARG A 68 5.63 -23.95 -6.74
N ARG A 69 6.85 -24.02 -6.22
CA ARG A 69 7.52 -25.31 -5.94
C ARG A 69 6.96 -25.88 -4.65
N PHE A 70 5.93 -26.72 -4.76
CA PHE A 70 5.57 -27.63 -3.68
C PHE A 70 6.63 -28.74 -3.63
N LYS A 71 7.30 -28.88 -2.48
CA LYS A 71 8.14 -30.03 -2.15
C LYS A 71 7.35 -30.96 -1.23
#